data_AF-A0A533S014-F1
#
_entry.id   AF-A0A533S014-F1
#
_cell.length_a   1.000
_cell.length_b   1.000
_cell.length_c   1.000
_cell.angle_alpha   90.00
_cell.angle_beta   90.00
_cell.angle_gamma   90.00
#
_symmetry.space_group_name_H-M   'P 1'
#
loop_
_entity.id
_entity.type
_entity.pdbx_description
1 polymer ?
#
loop_
_entity_poly.entity_id
_entity_poly.type
_entity_poly.pdbx_seq_one_letter_code
_entity_poly.pdbx_strand_id
1 'polypeptide(L)'
;MEDGILTQRKGQIHTKGEEPFSINCDKESLAGAVSQRACVFCGSRVVLYPIADALHLVHGPVGCAAYTWDIRGALSSGPELHLLSFSTDLREKDVVFGGEDKLYRSLIELVDRYGPKAAFVYSTCIVGIIGDDLEAVCKRVEREKAIPVIPVQSEG
;
A
#
# COMPACT_ATOMS: atom_id res chain seq x y z
N MET A 1 10.82 20.83 32.27
CA MET A 1 10.28 20.41 30.96
C MET A 1 9.68 19.03 31.17
N GLU A 2 8.44 18.98 31.64
CA GLU A 2 7.71 17.74 31.91
C GLU A 2 6.90 17.34 30.68
N ASP A 3 6.95 16.03 30.39
CA ASP A 3 6.07 15.23 29.54
C ASP A 3 5.99 15.52 28.03
N GLY A 4 7.15 15.60 27.37
CA GLY A 4 7.23 15.60 25.90
C GLY A 4 7.27 14.22 25.23
N ILE A 5 7.26 13.10 25.97
CA ILE A 5 7.39 11.75 25.40
C ILE A 5 6.37 10.84 26.06
N LEU A 6 5.59 10.15 25.24
CA LEU A 6 4.62 9.12 25.58
C LEU A 6 5.11 8.30 26.78
N THR A 7 4.58 8.56 27.98
CA THR A 7 5.08 8.02 29.25
C THR A 7 5.16 6.49 29.24
N GLN A 8 4.24 5.86 28.50
CA GLN A 8 4.15 4.41 28.32
C GLN A 8 5.28 3.82 27.44
N ARG A 9 6.04 4.65 26.71
CA ARG A 9 7.16 4.25 25.85
C ARG A 9 8.54 4.49 26.45
N LYS A 10 8.66 5.00 27.69
CA LYS A 10 9.96 5.30 28.33
C LYS A 10 10.89 4.08 28.36
N GLY A 11 10.38 2.88 28.60
CA GLY A 11 11.18 1.64 28.58
C GLY A 11 11.54 1.09 27.19
N GLN A 12 11.09 1.75 26.11
CA GLN A 12 11.31 1.34 24.72
C GLN A 12 12.26 2.29 23.97
N ILE A 13 12.66 3.40 24.60
CA ILE A 13 13.51 4.44 24.01
C ILE A 13 14.73 4.56 24.90
N HIS A 14 15.92 4.38 24.33
CA HIS A 14 17.17 4.55 25.05
C HIS A 14 18.20 5.25 24.15
N THR A 15 18.89 6.24 24.71
CA THR A 15 20.01 6.91 24.05
C THR A 15 21.29 6.20 24.47
N LYS A 16 22.02 5.63 23.50
CA LYS A 16 23.26 4.88 23.74
C LYS A 16 24.27 5.69 24.58
N GLY A 17 24.81 5.09 25.64
CA GLY A 17 25.78 5.69 26.57
C GLY A 17 26.64 4.63 27.29
N GLU A 18 27.19 4.99 28.45
CA GLU A 18 28.16 4.16 29.18
C GLU A 18 27.52 3.00 29.97
N GLU A 19 26.25 3.09 30.33
CA GLU A 19 25.59 2.05 31.13
C GLU A 19 24.88 0.97 30.28
N PRO A 20 24.95 -0.31 30.69
CA PRO A 20 24.14 -1.36 30.09
C PRO A 20 22.65 -1.05 30.25
N PHE A 21 21.85 -1.30 29.22
CA PHE A 21 20.42 -1.05 29.24
C PHE A 21 19.63 -2.24 28.73
N SER A 22 18.41 -2.39 29.25
CA SER A 22 17.42 -3.37 28.80
C SER A 22 16.29 -2.63 28.08
N ILE A 23 16.08 -2.92 26.79
CA ILE A 23 14.94 -2.41 26.03
C ILE A 23 13.76 -3.34 26.23
N ASN A 24 12.59 -2.78 26.53
CA ASN A 24 11.34 -3.52 26.49
C ASN A 24 10.92 -3.78 25.03
N CYS A 25 11.08 -5.01 24.57
CA CYS A 25 10.65 -5.48 23.25
C CYS A 25 9.25 -6.13 23.30
N ASP A 26 8.72 -6.52 22.12
CA ASP A 26 7.47 -7.29 21.97
C ASP A 26 6.25 -6.70 22.69
N LYS A 27 6.15 -5.37 22.68
CA LYS A 27 4.96 -4.64 23.12
C LYS A 27 4.20 -4.10 21.93
N GLU A 28 2.88 -4.07 22.06
CA GLU A 28 2.01 -3.40 21.10
C GLU A 28 2.38 -1.92 20.99
N SER A 29 2.18 -1.36 19.80
CA SER A 29 2.45 0.06 19.56
C SER A 29 1.38 0.89 20.23
N LEU A 30 1.80 1.95 20.92
CA LEU A 30 0.86 2.89 21.51
C LEU A 30 0.09 3.65 20.42
N ALA A 31 -1.23 3.77 20.58
CA ALA A 31 -2.04 4.61 19.71
C ALA A 31 -1.50 6.06 19.68
N GLY A 32 -1.46 6.67 18.50
CA GLY A 32 -0.89 8.00 18.30
C GLY A 32 0.64 8.06 18.27
N ALA A 33 1.33 6.95 18.56
CA ALA A 33 2.76 6.85 18.34
C ALA A 33 3.01 6.25 16.95
N VAL A 34 3.82 6.94 16.13
CA VAL A 34 4.31 6.35 14.89
C VAL A 34 5.08 5.08 15.26
N SER A 35 4.56 3.93 14.83
CA SER A 35 5.28 2.67 14.98
C SER A 35 6.39 2.62 13.94
N GLN A 36 7.47 1.88 14.21
CA GLN A 36 8.51 1.60 13.20
C GLN A 36 7.98 0.75 12.03
N ARG A 37 6.73 0.28 12.10
CA ARG A 37 6.07 -0.56 11.10
C ARG A 37 5.10 0.32 10.29
N ALA A 38 5.28 0.30 8.97
CA ALA A 38 4.25 0.80 8.06
C ALA A 38 3.09 -0.22 7.98
N CYS A 39 1.94 0.19 7.43
CA CYS A 39 0.78 -0.69 7.29
C CYS A 39 1.06 -1.89 6.36
N VAL A 40 0.17 -2.89 6.38
CA VAL A 40 0.29 -4.12 5.59
C VAL A 40 0.43 -3.81 4.08
N PHE A 41 -0.39 -2.88 3.58
CA PHE A 41 -0.30 -2.35 2.21
C PHE A 41 1.09 -1.78 1.87
N CYS A 42 1.68 -1.01 2.79
CA CYS A 42 3.01 -0.45 2.55
C CYS A 42 4.06 -1.57 2.44
N GLY A 43 3.96 -2.60 3.29
CA GLY A 43 4.81 -3.78 3.23
C GLY A 43 4.68 -4.55 1.91
N SER A 44 3.45 -4.81 1.47
CA SER A 44 3.17 -5.54 0.22
C SER A 44 3.68 -4.76 -0.99
N ARG A 45 3.46 -3.45 -1.04
CA ARG A 45 3.98 -2.58 -2.10
C ARG A 45 5.50 -2.63 -2.15
N VAL A 46 6.20 -2.51 -1.02
CA VAL A 46 7.68 -2.56 -1.00
C VAL A 46 8.24 -3.84 -1.62
N VAL A 47 7.59 -4.99 -1.40
CA VAL A 47 8.06 -6.28 -1.90
C VAL A 47 7.82 -6.44 -3.40
N LEU A 48 6.69 -5.93 -3.90
CA LEU A 48 6.26 -6.10 -5.28
C LEU A 48 6.74 -4.96 -6.21
N TYR A 49 7.03 -3.78 -5.66
CA TYR A 49 7.48 -2.60 -6.40
C TYR A 49 8.70 -2.82 -7.31
N PRO A 50 9.67 -3.72 -7.03
CA PRO A 50 10.77 -4.00 -7.95
C PRO A 50 10.40 -4.73 -9.24
N ILE A 51 9.14 -5.15 -9.43
CA ILE A 51 8.69 -5.78 -10.68
C ILE A 51 8.46 -4.69 -11.73
N ALA A 52 9.55 -4.34 -12.40
CA ALA A 52 9.69 -3.07 -13.11
C ALA A 52 8.80 -2.87 -14.36
N ASP A 53 8.31 -3.97 -14.93
CA ASP A 53 7.39 -4.00 -16.09
C ASP A 53 5.93 -4.27 -15.70
N ALA A 54 5.63 -4.30 -14.41
CA ALA A 54 4.28 -4.43 -13.89
C ALA A 54 3.67 -3.07 -13.56
N LEU A 55 2.35 -3.02 -13.71
CA LEU A 55 1.55 -1.90 -13.27
C LEU A 55 1.19 -2.06 -11.79
N HIS A 56 1.37 -1.00 -11.00
CA HIS A 56 0.99 -0.97 -9.59
C HIS A 56 -0.18 0.00 -9.37
N LEU A 57 -1.38 -0.54 -9.13
CA LEU A 57 -2.60 0.22 -8.90
C LEU A 57 -3.04 0.13 -7.44
N VAL A 58 -3.10 1.27 -6.75
CA VAL A 58 -3.60 1.37 -5.38
C VAL A 58 -5.10 1.63 -5.41
N HIS A 59 -5.90 0.63 -5.02
CA HIS A 59 -7.33 0.79 -4.84
C HIS A 59 -7.61 1.37 -3.45
N GLY A 60 -7.96 2.64 -3.40
CA GLY A 60 -8.08 3.38 -2.16
C GLY A 60 -8.01 4.89 -2.34
N PRO A 61 -7.99 5.65 -1.25
CA PRO A 61 -7.81 7.09 -1.27
C PRO A 61 -6.41 7.45 -1.77
N VAL A 62 -6.27 8.57 -2.47
CA VAL A 62 -4.99 9.02 -3.04
C VAL A 62 -3.85 9.12 -2.01
N GLY A 63 -4.18 9.37 -0.74
CA GLY A 63 -3.19 9.48 0.34
C GLY A 63 -2.33 8.23 0.51
N CYS A 64 -2.90 7.02 0.37
CA CYS A 64 -2.14 5.77 0.45
C CYS A 64 -1.13 5.66 -0.70
N ALA A 65 -1.54 6.03 -1.92
CA ALA A 65 -0.68 5.99 -3.09
C ALA A 65 0.46 7.00 -3.00
N ALA A 66 0.17 8.23 -2.56
CA ALA A 66 1.15 9.29 -2.39
C ALA A 66 2.15 8.99 -1.26
N TYR A 67 1.67 8.54 -0.10
CA TYR A 67 2.52 8.24 1.05
C TYR A 67 3.52 7.11 0.78
N THR A 68 3.13 6.13 -0.02
CA THR A 68 3.96 4.95 -0.32
C THR A 68 4.66 5.05 -1.68
N TRP A 69 4.60 6.20 -2.35
CA TRP A 69 5.27 6.40 -3.63
C TRP A 69 6.79 6.45 -3.41
N ASP A 70 7.47 5.48 -4.00
CA ASP A 70 8.94 5.39 -4.05
C ASP A 70 9.67 5.40 -2.71
N ILE A 71 9.02 4.96 -1.61
CA ILE A 71 9.58 5.07 -0.25
C ILE A 71 10.89 4.32 -0.01
N ARG A 72 11.22 3.32 -0.85
CA ARG A 72 12.45 2.54 -0.75
C ARG A 72 13.40 2.74 -1.91
N GLY A 73 12.94 3.31 -3.02
CA GLY A 73 13.64 3.29 -4.30
C GLY A 73 13.75 1.86 -4.86
N ALA A 74 13.48 1.68 -6.15
CA ALA A 74 13.80 0.46 -6.86
C ALA A 74 14.47 0.78 -8.19
N LEU A 75 15.73 0.37 -8.33
CA LEU A 75 16.51 0.55 -9.54
C LEU A 75 16.06 -0.47 -10.60
N SER A 76 15.96 -0.01 -11.84
CA SER A 76 15.76 -0.87 -13.00
C SER A 76 16.79 -0.51 -14.07
N SER A 77 17.28 -1.50 -14.80
CA SER A 77 18.15 -1.30 -15.96
C SER A 77 17.37 -1.32 -17.28
N GLY A 78 16.03 -1.31 -17.23
CA GLY A 78 15.17 -1.44 -18.40
C GLY A 78 13.80 -0.80 -18.16
N PRO A 79 12.71 -1.57 -18.03
CA PRO A 79 11.37 -1.03 -17.79
C PRO A 79 11.32 -0.15 -16.54
N GLU A 80 10.55 0.94 -16.57
CA GLU A 80 10.42 1.89 -15.45
C GLU A 80 8.95 2.11 -15.06
N LEU A 81 8.05 1.20 -15.47
CA LEU A 81 6.62 1.37 -15.23
C LEU A 81 6.29 1.38 -13.73
N HIS A 82 7.07 0.64 -12.93
CA HIS A 82 6.92 0.59 -11.48
C HIS A 82 7.14 1.94 -10.80
N LEU A 83 7.90 2.87 -11.41
CA LEU A 83 8.12 4.21 -10.86
C LEU A 83 6.85 5.07 -10.89
N LEU A 84 5.85 4.70 -11.68
CA LEU A 84 4.56 5.37 -11.71
C LEU A 84 3.66 4.87 -10.57
N SER A 85 2.94 5.78 -9.93
CA SER A 85 2.04 5.46 -8.83
C SER A 85 0.60 5.74 -9.25
N PHE A 86 -0.15 4.68 -9.56
CA PHE A 86 -1.56 4.79 -9.96
C PHE A 86 -2.49 4.60 -8.77
N SER A 87 -3.60 5.32 -8.77
CA SER A 87 -4.64 5.18 -7.75
C SER A 87 -6.03 5.34 -8.34
N THR A 88 -7.01 4.66 -7.77
CA THR A 88 -8.42 4.90 -8.07
C THR A 88 -8.96 6.14 -7.37
N ASP A 89 -8.23 6.78 -6.45
CA ASP A 89 -8.64 7.96 -5.66
C ASP A 89 -10.07 7.81 -5.13
N LEU A 90 -10.31 6.80 -4.29
CA LEU A 90 -11.64 6.57 -3.69
C LEU A 90 -12.05 7.79 -2.87
N ARG A 91 -13.25 8.30 -3.15
CA ARG A 91 -13.89 9.42 -2.44
C ARG A 91 -15.11 8.94 -1.69
N GLU A 92 -15.71 9.82 -0.90
CA GLU A 92 -16.88 9.52 -0.06
C GLU A 92 -18.01 8.77 -0.80
N LYS A 93 -18.33 9.17 -2.03
CA LYS A 93 -19.34 8.46 -2.84
C LYS A 93 -18.94 7.02 -3.14
N ASP A 94 -17.68 6.79 -3.47
CA ASP A 94 -17.17 5.44 -3.74
C ASP A 94 -17.18 4.59 -2.45
N VAL A 95 -17.01 5.20 -1.28
CA VAL A 95 -17.13 4.51 0.01
C VAL A 95 -18.59 4.11 0.31
N VAL A 96 -19.56 4.94 -0.10
CA VAL A 96 -20.99 4.66 0.11
C VAL A 96 -21.54 3.63 -0.88
N PHE A 97 -21.09 3.68 -2.14
CA PHE A 97 -21.66 2.90 -3.23
C PHE A 97 -20.75 1.78 -3.77
N GLY A 98 -19.54 1.65 -3.24
CA GLY A 98 -18.52 0.71 -3.72
C GLY A 98 -17.61 1.33 -4.78
N GLY A 99 -16.37 0.82 -4.85
CA GLY A 99 -15.31 1.28 -5.74
C GLY A 99 -15.04 0.36 -6.94
N GLU A 100 -15.69 -0.80 -7.03
CA GLU A 100 -15.42 -1.86 -8.02
C GLU A 100 -15.51 -1.38 -9.48
N ASP A 101 -16.55 -0.63 -9.82
CA ASP A 101 -16.75 -0.07 -11.16
C ASP A 101 -15.62 0.89 -11.55
N LYS A 102 -15.15 1.66 -10.57
CA LYS A 102 -14.03 2.60 -10.75
C LYS A 102 -12.73 1.84 -10.92
N LEU A 103 -12.49 0.81 -10.11
CA LEU A 103 -11.35 -0.09 -10.23
C LEU A 103 -11.28 -0.73 -11.62
N TYR A 104 -12.38 -1.30 -12.09
CA TYR A 104 -12.48 -1.90 -13.41
C TYR A 104 -12.11 -0.89 -14.51
N ARG A 105 -12.73 0.30 -14.52
CA ARG A 105 -12.45 1.32 -15.53
C ARG A 105 -11.00 1.79 -15.50
N SER A 106 -10.44 2.01 -14.31
CA SER A 106 -9.03 2.38 -14.15
C SER A 106 -8.10 1.29 -14.69
N LEU A 107 -8.36 0.01 -14.40
CA LEU A 107 -7.54 -1.09 -14.91
C LEU A 107 -7.60 -1.17 -16.44
N ILE A 108 -8.78 -1.07 -17.04
CA ILE A 108 -8.94 -1.09 -18.50
C ILE A 108 -8.12 0.04 -19.14
N GLU A 109 -8.29 1.28 -18.65
CA GLU A 109 -7.57 2.45 -19.17
C GLU A 109 -6.05 2.29 -19.04
N LEU A 110 -5.59 1.88 -17.86
CA LEU A 110 -4.17 1.78 -17.56
C LEU A 110 -3.50 0.65 -18.36
N VAL A 111 -4.14 -0.50 -18.50
CA VAL A 111 -3.61 -1.61 -19.29
C VAL A 111 -3.53 -1.23 -20.76
N ASP A 112 -4.56 -0.59 -21.31
CA ASP A 112 -4.55 -0.13 -22.70
C ASP A 112 -3.50 0.94 -22.97
N ARG A 113 -3.26 1.82 -22.00
CA ARG A 113 -2.33 2.94 -22.14
C ARG A 113 -0.87 2.53 -22.01
N TYR A 114 -0.56 1.63 -21.07
CA TYR A 114 0.82 1.32 -20.70
C TYR A 114 1.30 -0.05 -21.21
N GLY A 115 0.39 -0.95 -21.64
CA GLY A 115 0.75 -2.30 -22.10
C GLY A 115 1.63 -3.10 -21.13
N PRO A 116 1.31 -3.15 -19.82
CA PRO A 116 2.16 -3.82 -18.83
C PRO A 116 2.23 -5.34 -19.06
N LYS A 117 3.24 -6.00 -18.47
CA LYS A 117 3.33 -7.47 -18.47
C LYS A 117 2.45 -8.13 -17.42
N ALA A 118 2.13 -7.40 -16.35
CA ALA A 118 1.20 -7.80 -15.30
C ALA A 118 0.68 -6.55 -14.57
N ALA A 119 -0.42 -6.68 -13.82
CA ALA A 119 -0.91 -5.63 -12.93
C ALA A 119 -1.09 -6.16 -11.51
N PHE A 120 -0.61 -5.42 -10.52
CA PHE A 120 -0.86 -5.64 -9.10
C PHE A 120 -1.86 -4.62 -8.59
N VAL A 121 -2.93 -5.10 -7.96
CA VAL A 121 -4.01 -4.28 -7.42
C VAL A 121 -4.02 -4.36 -5.91
N TYR A 122 -3.64 -3.28 -5.25
CA TYR A 122 -3.52 -3.24 -3.80
C TYR A 122 -4.83 -2.78 -3.15
N SER A 123 -5.37 -3.56 -2.22
CA SER A 123 -6.41 -3.09 -1.30
C SER A 123 -5.80 -2.22 -0.20
N THR A 124 -6.46 -1.10 0.09
CA THR A 124 -6.16 -0.28 1.28
C THR A 124 -7.16 -0.60 2.40
N CYS A 125 -6.93 -0.06 3.60
CA CYS A 125 -7.80 -0.29 4.76
C CYS A 125 -9.28 0.05 4.48
N ILE A 126 -9.59 1.10 3.71
CA ILE A 126 -10.98 1.46 3.39
C ILE A 126 -11.67 0.41 2.52
N VAL A 127 -10.93 -0.20 1.59
CA VAL A 127 -11.43 -1.25 0.70
C VAL A 127 -11.84 -2.48 1.52
N GLY A 128 -11.02 -2.85 2.51
CA GLY A 128 -11.35 -3.92 3.44
C GLY A 128 -12.58 -3.64 4.30
N ILE A 129 -12.89 -2.36 4.59
CA ILE A 129 -14.08 -1.95 5.36
C ILE A 129 -15.34 -2.01 4.51
N ILE A 130 -15.30 -1.48 3.28
CA ILE A 130 -16.48 -1.46 2.40
C ILE A 130 -16.76 -2.81 1.75
N GLY A 131 -15.73 -3.68 1.66
CA GLY A 131 -15.87 -5.05 1.19
C GLY A 131 -15.93 -5.21 -0.33
N ASP A 132 -15.28 -4.31 -1.08
CA ASP A 132 -15.18 -4.43 -2.55
C ASP A 132 -14.51 -5.76 -2.95
N ASP A 133 -15.09 -6.46 -3.93
CA ASP A 133 -14.59 -7.74 -4.46
C ASP A 133 -13.51 -7.53 -5.52
N LEU A 134 -12.27 -7.28 -5.05
CA LEU A 134 -11.11 -7.13 -5.91
C LEU A 134 -10.86 -8.36 -6.77
N GLU A 135 -11.10 -9.56 -6.23
CA GLU A 135 -10.77 -10.80 -6.91
C GLU A 135 -11.65 -10.98 -8.16
N ALA A 136 -12.96 -10.70 -8.04
CA ALA A 136 -13.88 -10.72 -9.16
C ALA A 136 -13.49 -9.71 -10.24
N VAL A 137 -13.16 -8.47 -9.86
CA VAL A 137 -12.75 -7.41 -10.80
C VAL A 137 -11.43 -7.78 -11.50
N CYS A 138 -10.43 -8.25 -10.75
CA CYS A 138 -9.14 -8.66 -11.32
C CYS A 138 -9.29 -9.83 -12.31
N LYS A 139 -10.03 -10.89 -11.93
CA LYS A 139 -10.31 -12.03 -12.82
C LYS A 139 -11.06 -11.63 -14.09
N ARG A 140 -11.92 -10.62 -14.01
CA ARG A 140 -12.61 -10.07 -15.18
C ARG A 140 -11.61 -9.40 -16.12
N VAL A 141 -10.79 -8.47 -15.61
CA VAL A 141 -9.82 -7.73 -16.43
C VAL A 141 -8.75 -8.67 -17.00
N GLU A 142 -8.27 -9.65 -16.23
CA GLU A 142 -7.30 -10.65 -16.71
C GLU A 142 -7.82 -11.40 -17.94
N ARG A 143 -9.09 -11.82 -17.94
CA ARG A 143 -9.72 -12.48 -19.11
C ARG A 143 -9.86 -11.54 -20.30
N GLU A 144 -10.22 -10.28 -20.06
CA GLU A 144 -10.46 -9.30 -21.13
C GLU A 144 -9.16 -8.78 -21.76
N LYS A 145 -8.09 -8.63 -20.98
CA LYS A 145 -6.81 -8.05 -21.42
C LYS A 145 -5.71 -9.07 -21.68
N ALA A 146 -5.94 -10.34 -21.31
CA ALA A 146 -4.96 -11.42 -21.47
C ALA A 146 -3.59 -11.13 -20.84
N ILE A 147 -3.59 -10.42 -19.70
CA ILE A 147 -2.42 -10.23 -18.84
C ILE A 147 -2.77 -10.65 -17.40
N PRO A 148 -1.81 -11.13 -16.60
CA PRO A 148 -2.05 -11.39 -15.18
C PRO A 148 -2.50 -10.12 -14.45
N VAL A 149 -3.62 -10.21 -13.74
CA VAL A 149 -4.11 -9.13 -12.86
C VAL A 149 -4.27 -9.71 -11.47
N ILE A 150 -3.34 -9.35 -10.59
CA ILE A 150 -3.14 -10.01 -9.30
C ILE A 150 -3.71 -9.11 -8.19
N PRO A 151 -4.79 -9.52 -7.51
CA PRO A 151 -5.25 -8.82 -6.32
C PRO A 151 -4.26 -9.05 -5.17
N VAL A 152 -3.88 -7.97 -4.50
CA VAL A 152 -3.01 -7.97 -3.32
C VAL A 152 -3.86 -7.54 -2.13
N GLN A 153 -4.46 -8.55 -1.47
CA GLN A 153 -5.22 -8.39 -0.23
C GLN A 153 -4.27 -7.98 0.90
N SER A 154 -4.13 -6.69 1.07
CA SER A 154 -3.19 -6.05 2.01
C SER A 154 -3.84 -4.94 2.81
N GLU A 155 -5.15 -5.04 3.00
CA GLU A 155 -5.90 -4.22 3.95
C GLU A 155 -5.27 -4.29 5.34
N GLY A 156 -4.91 -3.13 5.90
CA GLY A 156 -4.29 -2.98 7.22
C GLY A 156 -3.70 -1.61 7.45
#